data_AF-A0A501WJ71-F1
#
_entry.id   AF-A0A501WJ71-F1
#
_cell.length_a   1.000
_cell.length_b   1.000
_cell.length_c   1.000
_cell.angle_alpha   90.00
_cell.angle_beta   90.00
_cell.angle_gamma   90.00
#
_symmetry.space_group_name_H-M   'P 1'
#
loop_
_entity.id
_entity.type
_entity.pdbx_description
1 polymer ?
#
loop_
_entity_poly.entity_id
_entity_poly.type
_entity_poly.pdbx_seq_one_letter_code
_entity_poly.pdbx_strand_id
1 'polypeptide(L)'
;MDFIGNIQTSGRLALDLVLYLMLPITVVMGGFMKVLENKGVLAWCSEKLSHVTHVFGASGLSVIATAKMLFVSSVAPLPTLHKLEQMEQDQRKLAASLALVLTLTQGNVSFPMIAYGVDIWALLASSLIGGLLASVFTYYFLAKNLSASDNGIPPQEKEVKVNRSVVQSLSEGGMEGMRIAINMIPLLVITIFIMSVLKDLNVIGTLTQWLEPVFALLGLPGAAVLPIITKYVAGGTAYMGVMIDQIEQGALSARDLNIIVGLASNPVDLVGIAIFSVIGPRINKIFRLALLGAFFGLFTRAVMHIVWFM
;
A
#
# COMPACT_ATOMS: atom_id res chain seq x y z
N MET A 1 3.56 -28.15 -19.14
CA MET A 1 2.68 -27.11 -18.58
C MET A 1 1.34 -27.74 -18.26
N ASP A 2 1.06 -27.95 -16.97
CA ASP A 2 -0.26 -28.41 -16.54
C ASP A 2 -1.15 -27.18 -16.28
N PHE A 3 -1.83 -26.72 -17.34
CA PHE A 3 -2.63 -25.51 -17.29
C PHE A 3 -3.74 -25.58 -16.23
N ILE A 4 -4.43 -26.72 -16.13
CA ILE A 4 -5.52 -26.91 -15.17
C ILE A 4 -4.95 -27.03 -13.75
N GLY A 5 -3.85 -27.77 -13.57
CA GLY A 5 -3.15 -27.87 -12.28
C GLY A 5 -2.69 -26.51 -11.77
N ASN A 6 -2.16 -25.65 -12.64
CA ASN A 6 -1.77 -24.28 -12.29
C ASN A 6 -2.97 -23.43 -11.86
N ILE A 7 -4.13 -23.53 -12.53
CA ILE A 7 -5.36 -22.83 -12.11
C ILE A 7 -5.81 -23.30 -10.73
N GLN A 8 -5.89 -24.61 -10.50
CA GLN A 8 -6.36 -25.16 -9.23
C GLN A 8 -5.43 -24.80 -8.06
N THR A 9 -4.12 -24.86 -8.29
CA THR A 9 -3.10 -24.51 -7.30
C THR A 9 -3.16 -23.01 -6.96
N SER A 10 -3.27 -22.16 -7.99
CA SER A 10 -3.42 -20.71 -7.80
C SER A 10 -4.72 -20.36 -7.06
N GLY A 11 -5.80 -21.07 -7.38
CA GLY A 11 -7.09 -21.00 -6.69
C GLY A 11 -6.95 -21.30 -5.19
N ARG A 12 -6.31 -22.43 -4.86
CA ARG A 12 -6.08 -22.84 -3.47
C ARG A 12 -5.24 -21.82 -2.71
N LEU A 13 -4.08 -21.44 -3.25
CA LEU A 13 -3.17 -20.48 -2.61
C LEU A 13 -3.85 -19.13 -2.36
N ALA A 14 -4.60 -18.61 -3.34
CA ALA A 14 -5.34 -17.36 -3.17
C ALA A 14 -6.41 -17.45 -2.08
N LEU A 15 -7.17 -18.55 -2.04
CA LEU A 15 -8.16 -18.78 -0.99
C LEU A 15 -7.51 -18.92 0.38
N ASP A 16 -6.40 -19.64 0.49
CA ASP A 16 -5.72 -19.83 1.76
C ASP A 16 -5.20 -18.50 2.32
N LEU A 17 -4.51 -17.70 1.48
CA LEU A 17 -4.03 -16.38 1.86
C LEU A 17 -5.17 -15.44 2.27
N VAL A 18 -6.27 -15.43 1.50
CA VAL A 18 -7.38 -14.52 1.78
C VAL A 18 -8.17 -14.94 3.02
N LEU A 19 -8.58 -16.20 3.11
CA LEU A 19 -9.49 -16.66 4.15
C LEU A 19 -8.80 -16.83 5.51
N TYR A 20 -7.55 -17.29 5.53
CA TYR A 20 -6.84 -17.56 6.79
C TYR A 20 -5.96 -16.42 7.26
N LEU A 21 -5.34 -15.65 6.36
CA LEU A 21 -4.46 -14.53 6.76
C LEU A 21 -5.13 -13.16 6.61
N MET A 22 -5.60 -12.80 5.41
CA MET A 22 -6.10 -11.44 5.16
C MET A 22 -7.40 -11.13 5.88
N LEU A 23 -8.38 -12.04 5.79
CA LEU A 23 -9.74 -11.79 6.24
C LEU A 23 -9.81 -11.50 7.74
N PRO A 24 -9.24 -12.31 8.65
CA PRO A 24 -9.32 -12.04 10.08
C PRO A 24 -8.69 -10.70 10.45
N ILE A 25 -7.48 -10.42 9.92
CA ILE A 25 -6.74 -9.19 10.21
C ILE A 25 -7.50 -7.97 9.67
N THR A 26 -7.95 -8.01 8.42
CA THR A 26 -8.63 -6.88 7.79
C THR A 26 -9.99 -6.59 8.44
N VAL A 27 -10.72 -7.62 8.88
CA VAL A 27 -11.99 -7.47 9.61
C VAL A 27 -11.76 -6.80 10.96
N VAL A 28 -10.79 -7.29 11.74
CA VAL A 28 -10.48 -6.73 13.07
C VAL A 28 -9.98 -5.29 12.95
N MET A 29 -8.99 -5.06 12.08
CA MET A 29 -8.40 -3.73 11.90
C MET A 29 -9.39 -2.75 11.25
N GLY A 30 -10.20 -3.20 10.29
CA GLY A 30 -11.27 -2.41 9.67
C GLY A 30 -12.35 -2.00 10.67
N GLY A 31 -12.80 -2.95 11.51
CA GLY A 31 -13.73 -2.68 12.61
C GLY A 31 -13.19 -1.64 13.58
N PHE A 32 -11.96 -1.83 14.06
CA PHE A 32 -11.31 -0.89 14.98
C PHE A 32 -11.12 0.49 14.35
N MET A 33 -10.64 0.54 13.11
CA MET A 33 -10.45 1.79 12.38
C MET A 33 -11.76 2.55 12.20
N LYS A 34 -12.87 1.85 11.93
CA LYS A 34 -14.19 2.46 11.80
C LYS A 34 -14.70 3.06 13.11
N VAL A 35 -14.42 2.40 14.24
CA VAL A 35 -14.71 2.97 15.57
C VAL A 35 -13.93 4.26 15.80
N LEU A 36 -12.63 4.29 15.46
CA LEU A 36 -11.81 5.50 15.59
C LEU A 36 -12.31 6.63 14.69
N GLU A 37 -12.74 6.31 13.47
CA GLU A 37 -13.32 7.26 12.52
C GLU A 37 -14.63 7.85 13.06
N ASN A 38 -15.58 7.01 13.49
CA ASN A 38 -16.89 7.44 13.98
C ASN A 38 -16.82 8.21 15.31
N LYS A 39 -15.87 7.87 16.18
CA LYS A 39 -15.59 8.65 17.41
C LYS A 39 -14.90 9.98 17.13
N GLY A 40 -14.52 10.26 15.88
CA GLY A 40 -13.83 11.49 15.49
C GLY A 40 -12.37 11.54 15.90
N VAL A 41 -11.76 10.43 16.33
CA VAL A 41 -10.34 10.38 16.72
C VAL A 41 -9.46 10.67 15.50
N LEU A 42 -9.78 10.09 14.34
CA LEU A 42 -9.03 10.36 13.11
C LEU A 42 -9.19 11.80 12.64
N ALA A 43 -10.38 12.38 12.80
CA ALA A 43 -10.62 13.78 12.47
C ALA A 43 -9.85 14.73 13.40
N TRP A 44 -9.83 14.44 14.70
CA TRP A 44 -9.02 15.16 15.68
C TRP A 44 -7.52 15.04 15.37
N CYS A 45 -7.02 13.85 15.04
CA CYS A 45 -5.63 13.67 14.61
C CYS A 45 -5.33 14.46 13.35
N SER A 46 -6.23 14.43 12.35
CA SER A 46 -6.11 15.18 11.11
C SER A 46 -6.04 16.68 11.35
N GLU A 47 -6.88 17.23 12.23
CA GLU A 47 -6.87 18.65 12.60
C GLU A 47 -5.58 19.03 13.32
N LYS A 48 -5.15 18.24 14.31
CA LYS A 48 -3.94 18.51 15.09
C LYS A 48 -2.65 18.38 14.28
N LEU A 49 -2.56 17.36 13.42
CA LEU A 49 -1.40 17.14 12.55
C LEU A 49 -1.45 17.98 11.27
N SER A 50 -2.56 18.69 10.98
CA SER A 50 -2.71 19.50 9.77
C SER A 50 -1.56 20.50 9.60
N HIS A 51 -1.12 21.13 10.69
CA HIS A 51 -0.02 22.08 10.64
C HIS A 51 1.28 21.41 10.16
N VAL A 52 1.56 20.22 10.68
CA VAL A 52 2.73 19.43 10.30
C VAL A 52 2.61 18.98 8.85
N THR A 53 1.49 18.37 8.46
CA THR A 53 1.31 17.87 7.09
C THR A 53 1.35 18.98 6.05
N HIS A 54 0.85 20.18 6.38
CA HIS A 54 0.96 21.34 5.50
C HIS A 54 2.39 21.82 5.29
N VAL A 55 3.27 21.74 6.30
CA VAL A 55 4.70 22.02 6.14
C VAL A 55 5.36 21.02 5.19
N PHE A 56 4.92 19.76 5.21
CA PHE A 56 5.39 18.73 4.26
C PHE A 56 4.66 18.78 2.90
N GLY A 57 3.76 19.75 2.68
CA GLY A 57 3.03 19.92 1.42
C GLY A 57 1.77 19.07 1.26
N ALA A 58 1.42 18.25 2.24
CA ALA A 58 0.22 17.41 2.23
C ALA A 58 -1.02 18.13 2.82
N SER A 59 -2.19 17.58 2.55
CA SER A 59 -3.47 17.98 3.13
C SER A 59 -3.65 17.37 4.52
N GLY A 60 -4.41 18.00 5.42
CA GLY A 60 -4.82 17.38 6.69
C GLY A 60 -5.55 16.05 6.49
N LEU A 61 -6.42 15.97 5.46
CA LEU A 61 -7.17 14.76 5.12
C LEU A 61 -6.26 13.56 4.78
N SER A 62 -5.02 13.81 4.37
CA SER A 62 -4.02 12.75 4.12
C SER A 62 -3.67 11.95 5.38
N VAL A 63 -3.85 12.52 6.59
CA VAL A 63 -3.61 11.82 7.86
C VAL A 63 -4.56 10.63 8.03
N ILE A 64 -5.83 10.82 7.64
CA ILE A 64 -6.84 9.76 7.70
C ILE A 64 -6.51 8.67 6.68
N ALA A 65 -6.13 9.05 5.45
CA ALA A 65 -5.72 8.11 4.42
C ALA A 65 -4.46 7.33 4.84
N THR A 66 -3.50 8.01 5.47
CA THR A 66 -2.27 7.42 6.02
C THR A 66 -2.58 6.36 7.06
N ALA A 67 -3.45 6.66 8.03
CA ALA A 67 -3.86 5.69 9.04
C ALA A 67 -4.53 4.46 8.40
N LYS A 68 -5.44 4.67 7.44
CA LYS A 68 -6.13 3.56 6.76
C LYS A 68 -5.15 2.69 5.94
N MET A 69 -4.18 3.30 5.28
CA MET A 69 -3.15 2.59 4.51
C MET A 69 -2.26 1.72 5.43
N LEU A 70 -1.72 2.32 6.50
CA LEU A 70 -0.79 1.67 7.41
C LEU A 70 -1.42 0.55 8.23
N PHE A 71 -2.69 0.72 8.64
CA PHE A 71 -3.30 -0.15 9.64
C PHE A 71 -4.39 -1.08 9.11
N VAL A 72 -4.99 -0.80 7.94
CA VAL A 72 -6.10 -1.62 7.43
C VAL A 72 -5.68 -2.34 6.16
N SER A 73 -5.61 -1.62 5.04
CA SER A 73 -5.26 -2.21 3.75
C SER A 73 -4.94 -1.15 2.70
N SER A 74 -4.39 -1.61 1.58
CA SER A 74 -4.17 -0.79 0.38
C SER A 74 -5.44 -0.15 -0.18
N VAL A 75 -6.60 -0.79 -0.01
CA VAL A 75 -7.90 -0.33 -0.54
C VAL A 75 -8.63 0.58 0.45
N ALA A 76 -8.34 0.46 1.75
CA ALA A 76 -8.99 1.23 2.80
C ALA A 76 -8.94 2.77 2.64
N PRO A 77 -7.87 3.41 2.12
CA PRO A 77 -7.85 4.86 1.98
C PRO A 77 -8.64 5.39 0.77
N LEU A 78 -9.16 4.54 -0.14
CA LEU A 78 -9.83 5.02 -1.36
C LEU A 78 -11.00 5.97 -1.09
N PRO A 79 -11.93 5.70 -0.15
CA PRO A 79 -13.01 6.66 0.14
C PRO A 79 -12.47 8.00 0.64
N THR A 80 -11.40 7.97 1.44
CA THR A 80 -10.76 9.18 1.96
C THR A 80 -10.03 9.95 0.86
N LEU A 81 -9.38 9.27 -0.08
CA LEU A 81 -8.74 9.89 -1.24
C LEU A 81 -9.77 10.49 -2.21
N HIS A 82 -10.93 9.86 -2.36
CA HIS A 82 -12.03 10.45 -3.12
C HIS A 82 -12.58 11.72 -2.44
N LYS A 83 -12.73 11.71 -1.11
CA LYS A 83 -13.05 12.94 -0.35
C LYS A 83 -11.97 14.01 -0.53
N LEU A 84 -10.70 13.63 -0.48
CA LEU A 84 -9.57 14.54 -0.70
C LEU A 84 -9.64 15.15 -2.11
N GLU A 85 -9.94 14.37 -3.14
CA GLU A 85 -10.12 14.86 -4.50
C GLU A 85 -11.25 15.90 -4.62
N GLN A 86 -12.34 15.72 -3.88
CA GLN A 86 -13.48 16.64 -3.92
C GLN A 86 -13.23 17.90 -3.08
N MET A 87 -12.59 17.76 -1.92
CA MET A 87 -12.47 18.83 -0.93
C MET A 87 -11.20 19.68 -1.09
N GLU A 88 -10.07 19.09 -1.49
CA GLU A 88 -8.78 19.79 -1.56
C GLU A 88 -8.69 20.64 -2.82
N GLN A 89 -8.71 21.96 -2.67
CA GLN A 89 -8.70 22.88 -3.81
C GLN A 89 -7.30 23.01 -4.44
N ASP A 90 -6.24 22.86 -3.64
CA ASP A 90 -4.86 22.97 -4.11
C ASP A 90 -4.40 21.67 -4.78
N GLN A 91 -4.22 21.71 -6.11
CA GLN A 91 -3.75 20.57 -6.89
C GLN A 91 -2.35 20.10 -6.48
N ARG A 92 -1.51 20.99 -5.93
CA ARG A 92 -0.18 20.63 -5.42
C ARG A 92 -0.30 19.81 -4.15
N LYS A 93 -1.15 20.23 -3.21
CA LYS A 93 -1.44 19.46 -1.98
C LYS A 93 -2.09 18.13 -2.29
N LEU A 94 -2.98 18.09 -3.28
CA LEU A 94 -3.60 16.85 -3.75
C LEU A 94 -2.53 15.88 -4.28
N ALA A 95 -1.60 16.34 -5.14
CA ALA A 95 -0.51 15.53 -5.67
C ALA A 95 0.43 15.02 -4.56
N ALA A 96 0.83 15.91 -3.65
CA ALA A 96 1.74 15.61 -2.56
C ALA A 96 1.14 14.64 -1.53
N SER A 97 -0.16 14.77 -1.25
CA SER A 97 -0.90 13.84 -0.38
C SER A 97 -1.01 12.46 -1.01
N LEU A 98 -1.26 12.39 -2.32
CA LEU A 98 -1.31 11.12 -3.05
C LEU A 98 0.06 10.44 -3.08
N ALA A 99 1.14 11.18 -3.37
CA ALA A 99 2.51 10.67 -3.33
C ALA A 99 2.88 10.10 -1.95
N LEU A 100 2.49 10.80 -0.89
CA LEU A 100 2.65 10.35 0.49
C LEU A 100 1.98 8.99 0.69
N VAL A 101 0.68 8.88 0.38
CA VAL A 101 -0.09 7.65 0.58
C VAL A 101 0.45 6.50 -0.27
N LEU A 102 0.86 6.76 -1.52
CA LEU A 102 1.45 5.75 -2.40
C LEU A 102 2.79 5.21 -1.90
N THR A 103 3.50 5.95 -1.05
CA THR A 103 4.78 5.51 -0.49
C THR A 103 4.61 4.66 0.76
N LEU A 104 3.44 4.71 1.40
CA LEU A 104 3.22 4.05 2.69
C LEU A 104 3.15 2.53 2.57
N THR A 105 3.46 1.87 3.68
CA THR A 105 3.29 0.43 3.78
C THR A 105 1.82 0.06 3.94
N GLN A 106 1.43 -1.12 3.46
CA GLN A 106 0.06 -1.61 3.50
C GLN A 106 -0.15 -2.49 4.73
N GLY A 107 -1.16 -2.18 5.55
CA GLY A 107 -1.47 -2.95 6.77
C GLY A 107 -1.76 -4.43 6.48
N ASN A 108 -2.57 -4.69 5.47
CA ASN A 108 -2.93 -6.06 5.08
C ASN A 108 -1.72 -6.90 4.64
N VAL A 109 -0.64 -6.29 4.15
CA VAL A 109 0.60 -7.01 3.81
C VAL A 109 1.52 -7.11 5.02
N SER A 110 1.64 -6.03 5.79
CA SER A 110 2.65 -5.89 6.84
C SER A 110 2.36 -6.72 8.09
N PHE A 111 1.11 -6.72 8.57
CA PHE A 111 0.78 -7.42 9.81
C PHE A 111 1.02 -8.93 9.78
N PRO A 112 0.61 -9.67 8.71
CA PRO A 112 0.96 -11.08 8.58
C PRO A 112 2.46 -11.34 8.65
N MET A 113 3.27 -10.48 8.02
CA MET A 113 4.72 -10.66 7.95
C MET A 113 5.44 -10.39 9.29
N ILE A 114 4.77 -9.78 10.28
CA ILE A 114 5.34 -9.63 11.63
C ILE A 114 5.65 -11.01 12.24
N ALA A 115 4.78 -12.00 12.02
CA ALA A 115 4.99 -13.36 12.51
C ALA A 115 6.24 -14.03 11.91
N TYR A 116 6.72 -13.53 10.78
CA TYR A 116 7.90 -14.03 10.06
C TYR A 116 9.15 -13.16 10.27
N GLY A 117 9.08 -12.18 11.17
CA GLY A 117 10.24 -11.41 11.62
C GLY A 117 10.37 -10.00 11.05
N VAL A 118 9.31 -9.43 10.45
CA VAL A 118 9.30 -7.99 10.12
C VAL A 118 9.41 -7.16 11.39
N ASP A 119 10.37 -6.24 11.42
CA ASP A 119 10.44 -5.17 12.40
C ASP A 119 9.39 -4.10 12.04
N ILE A 120 8.26 -4.17 12.74
CA ILE A 120 7.14 -3.26 12.53
C ILE A 120 7.51 -1.80 12.80
N TRP A 121 8.42 -1.53 13.74
CA TRP A 121 8.78 -0.17 14.10
C TRP A 121 9.65 0.45 13.02
N ALA A 122 10.67 -0.28 12.56
CA ALA A 122 11.49 0.15 11.44
C ALA A 122 10.62 0.33 10.17
N LEU A 123 9.69 -0.59 9.92
CA LEU A 123 8.78 -0.52 8.78
C LEU A 123 7.86 0.70 8.83
N LEU A 124 7.21 0.98 9.96
CA LEU A 124 6.32 2.13 10.11
C LEU A 124 7.10 3.44 10.07
N ALA A 125 8.26 3.52 10.74
CA ALA A 125 9.08 4.72 10.78
C ALA A 125 9.61 5.08 9.38
N SER A 126 10.24 4.13 8.70
CA SER A 126 10.68 4.32 7.30
C SER A 126 9.53 4.67 6.38
N SER A 127 8.34 4.07 6.58
CA SER A 127 7.15 4.37 5.81
C SER A 127 6.70 5.82 5.94
N LEU A 128 6.63 6.33 7.17
CA LEU A 128 6.26 7.72 7.42
C LEU A 128 7.32 8.68 6.88
N ILE A 129 8.60 8.40 7.13
CA ILE A 129 9.71 9.24 6.64
C ILE A 129 9.71 9.30 5.11
N GLY A 130 9.67 8.15 4.45
CA GLY A 130 9.61 8.07 2.98
C GLY A 130 8.37 8.76 2.41
N GLY A 131 7.21 8.58 3.02
CA GLY A 131 5.97 9.24 2.59
C GLY A 131 6.00 10.76 2.75
N LEU A 132 6.54 11.27 3.85
CA LEU A 132 6.71 12.71 4.06
C LEU A 132 7.72 13.30 3.06
N LEU A 133 8.83 12.61 2.81
CA LEU A 133 9.83 13.04 1.82
C LEU A 133 9.28 13.00 0.39
N ALA A 134 8.49 11.98 0.04
CA ALA A 134 7.75 11.94 -1.22
C ALA A 134 6.80 13.14 -1.36
N SER A 135 6.11 13.49 -0.28
CA SER A 135 5.19 14.64 -0.24
C SER A 135 5.93 15.95 -0.50
N VAL A 136 7.03 16.19 0.22
CA VAL A 136 7.88 17.39 0.07
C VAL A 136 8.43 17.50 -1.34
N PHE A 137 9.00 16.40 -1.85
CA PHE A 137 9.57 16.38 -3.19
C PHE A 137 8.50 16.66 -4.24
N THR A 138 7.31 16.08 -4.08
CA THR A 138 6.19 16.33 -4.99
C THR A 138 5.72 17.78 -4.92
N TYR A 139 5.50 18.31 -3.72
CA TYR A 139 4.93 19.64 -3.52
C TYR A 139 5.85 20.76 -4.04
N TYR A 140 7.12 20.73 -3.62
CA TYR A 140 8.06 21.82 -3.87
C TYR A 140 8.78 21.70 -5.21
N PHE A 141 9.03 20.49 -5.73
CA PHE A 141 9.80 20.30 -6.96
C PHE A 141 8.94 19.93 -8.16
N LEU A 142 8.13 18.86 -8.05
CA LEU A 142 7.38 18.32 -9.20
C LEU A 142 6.12 19.13 -9.52
N ALA A 143 5.36 19.51 -8.49
CA ALA A 143 4.06 20.16 -8.60
C ALA A 143 4.14 21.69 -8.64
N LYS A 144 5.34 22.28 -8.65
CA LYS A 144 5.54 23.74 -8.58
C LYS A 144 4.82 24.54 -9.68
N ASN A 145 4.55 23.91 -10.83
CA ASN A 145 3.90 24.52 -11.98
C ASN A 145 2.38 24.31 -12.01
N LEU A 146 1.80 23.52 -11.09
CA LEU A 146 0.35 23.33 -11.01
C LEU A 146 -0.32 24.58 -10.41
N SER A 147 -1.54 24.88 -10.86
CA SER A 147 -2.34 25.97 -10.30
C SER A 147 -2.71 25.64 -8.85
N ALA A 148 -2.48 26.59 -7.93
CA ALA A 148 -2.81 26.44 -6.52
C ALA A 148 -4.32 26.48 -6.23
N SER A 149 -5.14 26.86 -7.22
CA SER A 149 -6.60 26.87 -7.08
C SER A 149 -7.25 26.46 -8.40
N ASP A 150 -8.06 25.41 -8.36
CA ASP A 150 -9.07 25.14 -9.39
C ASP A 150 -10.40 25.62 -8.80
N ASN A 151 -10.76 26.87 -9.09
CA ASN A 151 -11.98 27.51 -8.57
C ASN A 151 -13.20 26.82 -9.21
N GLY A 152 -13.88 25.92 -8.50
CA GLY A 152 -15.09 25.34 -9.11
C GLY A 152 -15.95 24.35 -8.33
N ILE A 153 -15.74 24.13 -7.02
CA ILE A 153 -16.64 23.25 -6.26
C ILE A 153 -17.18 24.01 -5.04
N PRO A 154 -18.51 24.26 -4.95
CA PRO A 154 -19.09 24.89 -3.77
C PRO A 154 -18.83 24.02 -2.54
N PRO A 155 -18.72 24.61 -1.33
CA PRO A 155 -18.51 23.85 -0.11
C PRO A 155 -19.63 22.82 0.05
N GLN A 156 -19.28 21.52 0.01
CA GLN A 156 -20.26 20.50 0.31
C GLN A 156 -20.62 20.52 1.80
N GLU A 157 -21.90 20.32 2.04
CA GLU A 157 -22.57 20.30 3.32
C GLU A 157 -21.83 19.38 4.31
N LYS A 158 -21.61 19.87 5.54
CA LYS A 158 -21.00 19.06 6.61
C LYS A 158 -21.79 17.76 6.74
N GLU A 159 -21.14 16.61 6.51
CA GLU A 159 -21.72 15.31 6.78
C GLU A 159 -22.33 15.32 8.19
N VAL A 160 -23.64 15.12 8.28
CA VAL A 160 -24.34 15.00 9.56
C VAL A 160 -23.72 13.83 10.30
N LYS A 161 -23.04 14.10 11.42
CA LYS A 161 -22.50 13.08 12.31
C LYS A 161 -23.66 12.28 12.88
N VAL A 162 -23.98 11.16 12.23
CA VAL A 162 -24.88 10.16 12.81
C VAL A 162 -24.11 9.52 13.96
N ASN A 163 -24.56 9.73 15.20
CA ASN A 163 -23.99 9.07 16.37
C ASN A 163 -24.26 7.56 16.26
N ARG A 164 -23.30 6.84 15.69
CA ARG A 164 -23.32 5.37 15.61
C ARG A 164 -22.80 4.78 16.90
N SER A 165 -23.43 3.70 17.36
CA SER A 165 -22.92 2.95 18.51
C SER A 165 -21.58 2.28 18.18
N VAL A 166 -20.79 1.95 19.20
CA VAL A 166 -19.52 1.23 19.02
C VAL A 166 -19.75 -0.11 18.32
N VAL A 167 -20.81 -0.83 18.69
CA VAL A 167 -21.17 -2.13 18.10
C VAL A 167 -21.53 -1.97 16.61
N GLN A 168 -22.31 -0.95 16.27
CA GLN A 168 -22.66 -0.67 14.87
C GLN A 168 -21.42 -0.32 14.04
N SER A 169 -20.50 0.47 14.61
CA SER A 169 -19.25 0.86 13.96
C SER A 169 -18.32 -0.34 13.74
N LEU A 170 -18.20 -1.23 14.73
CA LEU A 170 -17.44 -2.48 14.62
C LEU A 170 -18.02 -3.39 13.54
N SER A 171 -19.35 -3.57 13.53
CA SER A 171 -20.03 -4.40 12.53
C SER A 171 -19.84 -3.84 11.12
N GLU A 172 -20.02 -2.53 10.93
CA GLU A 172 -19.83 -1.87 9.64
C GLU A 172 -18.38 -1.98 9.15
N GLY A 173 -17.40 -1.66 9.99
CA GLY A 173 -15.98 -1.77 9.64
C GLY A 173 -15.54 -3.21 9.41
N GLY A 174 -16.10 -4.17 10.16
CA GLY A 174 -15.87 -5.59 9.95
C GLY A 174 -16.43 -6.08 8.61
N MET A 175 -17.64 -5.66 8.25
CA MET A 175 -18.25 -5.97 6.94
C MET A 175 -17.48 -5.31 5.78
N GLU A 176 -16.99 -4.09 5.97
CA GLU A 176 -16.12 -3.41 5.02
C GLU A 176 -14.80 -4.18 4.83
N GLY A 177 -14.18 -4.61 5.93
CA GLY A 177 -12.97 -5.45 5.90
C GLY A 177 -13.20 -6.81 5.23
N MET A 178 -14.34 -7.45 5.50
CA MET A 178 -14.73 -8.71 4.85
C MET A 178 -14.87 -8.54 3.33
N ARG A 179 -15.57 -7.48 2.91
CA ARG A 179 -15.72 -7.15 1.49
C ARG A 179 -14.38 -6.91 0.81
N ILE A 180 -13.47 -6.18 1.46
CA ILE A 180 -12.11 -5.93 0.93
C ILE A 180 -11.39 -7.27 0.72
N ALA A 181 -11.36 -8.14 1.72
CA ALA A 181 -10.67 -9.42 1.64
C ALA A 181 -11.23 -10.32 0.52
N ILE A 182 -12.55 -10.52 0.48
CA ILE A 182 -13.21 -11.38 -0.54
C ILE A 182 -12.98 -10.84 -1.95
N ASN A 183 -13.04 -9.52 -2.14
CA ASN A 183 -12.84 -8.90 -3.45
C ASN A 183 -11.40 -9.04 -3.99
N MET A 184 -10.43 -9.42 -3.15
CA MET A 184 -9.07 -9.70 -3.60
C MET A 184 -8.92 -11.10 -4.21
N ILE A 185 -9.84 -12.04 -3.94
CA ILE A 185 -9.73 -13.43 -4.42
C ILE A 185 -9.59 -13.49 -5.95
N PRO A 186 -10.48 -12.88 -6.77
CA PRO A 186 -10.42 -13.05 -8.22
C PRO A 186 -9.09 -12.56 -8.80
N LEU A 187 -8.65 -11.40 -8.32
CA LEU A 187 -7.40 -10.81 -8.75
C LEU A 187 -6.21 -11.68 -8.36
N LEU A 188 -6.15 -12.16 -7.11
CA LEU A 188 -5.05 -13.01 -6.66
C LEU A 188 -4.99 -14.34 -7.42
N VAL A 189 -6.13 -14.96 -7.70
CA VAL A 189 -6.16 -16.21 -8.50
C VAL A 189 -5.56 -15.98 -9.88
N ILE A 190 -6.03 -14.96 -10.61
CA ILE A 190 -5.53 -14.64 -11.96
C ILE A 190 -4.04 -14.35 -11.92
N THR A 191 -3.63 -13.58 -10.93
CA THR A 191 -2.28 -13.11 -10.77
C THR A 191 -1.29 -14.22 -10.40
N ILE A 192 -1.62 -15.07 -9.42
CA ILE A 192 -0.79 -16.22 -9.04
C ILE A 192 -0.73 -17.22 -10.21
N PHE A 193 -1.82 -17.36 -10.95
CA PHE A 193 -1.84 -18.18 -12.16
C PHE A 193 -0.89 -17.65 -13.23
N ILE A 194 -0.91 -16.35 -13.53
CA ILE A 194 0.05 -15.72 -14.45
C ILE A 194 1.49 -15.94 -13.96
N MET A 195 1.76 -15.76 -12.67
CA MET A 195 3.08 -15.99 -12.09
C MET A 195 3.53 -17.45 -12.25
N SER A 196 2.61 -18.41 -12.07
CA SER A 196 2.88 -19.84 -12.26
C SER A 196 3.21 -20.15 -13.72
N VAL A 197 2.49 -19.55 -14.67
CA VAL A 197 2.79 -19.68 -16.11
C VAL A 197 4.16 -19.06 -16.46
N LEU A 198 4.50 -17.89 -15.90
CA LEU A 198 5.81 -17.27 -16.10
C LEU A 198 6.95 -18.12 -15.52
N LYS A 199 6.69 -18.83 -14.41
CA LYS A 199 7.62 -19.79 -13.83
C LYS A 199 7.83 -20.99 -14.75
N ASP A 200 6.76 -21.56 -15.29
CA ASP A 200 6.81 -22.68 -16.25
C ASP A 200 7.53 -22.31 -17.55
N LEU A 201 7.42 -21.05 -17.99
CA LEU A 201 8.12 -20.51 -19.16
C LEU A 201 9.60 -20.19 -18.90
N ASN A 202 10.10 -20.40 -17.67
CA ASN A 202 11.46 -20.05 -17.23
C ASN A 202 11.81 -18.54 -17.37
N VAL A 203 10.79 -17.68 -17.47
CA VAL A 203 10.97 -16.22 -17.51
C VAL A 203 11.55 -15.74 -16.19
N ILE A 204 11.03 -16.27 -15.08
CA ILE A 204 11.50 -15.93 -13.73
C ILE A 204 12.97 -16.33 -13.58
N GLY A 205 13.36 -17.55 -13.98
CA GLY A 205 14.76 -18.00 -13.90
C GLY A 205 15.71 -17.10 -14.69
N THR A 206 15.30 -16.70 -15.90
CA THR A 206 16.10 -15.79 -16.73
C THR A 206 16.24 -14.41 -16.08
N LEU A 207 15.14 -13.86 -15.56
CA LEU A 207 15.15 -12.56 -14.89
C LEU A 207 15.95 -12.59 -13.59
N THR A 208 15.92 -13.72 -12.85
CA THR A 208 16.77 -13.94 -11.69
C THR A 208 18.24 -13.86 -12.06
N GLN A 209 18.71 -14.54 -13.11
CA GLN A 209 20.12 -14.47 -13.52
C GLN A 209 20.58 -13.05 -13.86
N TRP A 210 19.68 -12.24 -14.43
CA TRP A 210 19.98 -10.85 -14.80
C TRP A 210 19.97 -9.89 -13.60
N LEU A 211 19.08 -10.11 -12.63
CA LEU A 211 18.92 -9.25 -11.46
C LEU A 211 19.80 -9.67 -10.28
N GLU A 212 20.25 -10.92 -10.23
CA GLU A 212 21.13 -11.46 -9.20
C GLU A 212 22.36 -10.58 -8.90
N PRO A 213 23.14 -10.06 -9.88
CA PRO A 213 24.26 -9.17 -9.57
C PRO A 213 23.83 -7.89 -8.85
N VAL A 214 22.67 -7.33 -9.20
CA VAL A 214 22.13 -6.14 -8.54
C VAL A 214 21.71 -6.47 -7.11
N PHE A 215 21.09 -7.62 -6.89
CA PHE A 215 20.63 -8.05 -5.57
C PHE A 215 21.79 -8.45 -4.66
N ALA A 216 22.83 -9.07 -5.22
CA ALA A 216 24.07 -9.38 -4.50
C ALA A 216 24.76 -8.11 -3.99
N LEU A 217 24.75 -7.01 -4.77
CA LEU A 217 25.26 -5.70 -4.30
C LEU A 217 24.45 -5.14 -3.12
N LEU A 218 23.18 -5.52 -2.99
CA LEU A 218 22.30 -5.13 -1.88
C LEU A 218 22.35 -6.14 -0.72
N GLY A 219 23.20 -7.16 -0.80
CA GLY A 219 23.32 -8.22 0.22
C GLY A 219 22.12 -9.17 0.28
N LEU A 220 21.33 -9.26 -0.81
CA LEU A 220 20.16 -10.13 -0.94
C LEU A 220 20.47 -11.39 -1.75
N PRO A 221 19.92 -12.56 -1.38
CA PRO A 221 20.05 -13.79 -2.16
C PRO A 221 19.20 -13.73 -3.44
N GLY A 222 19.58 -14.51 -4.46
CA GLY A 222 18.83 -14.61 -5.72
C GLY A 222 17.36 -15.03 -5.55
N ALA A 223 17.02 -15.71 -4.45
CA ALA A 223 15.64 -16.05 -4.09
C ALA A 223 14.73 -14.81 -3.97
N ALA A 224 15.27 -13.66 -3.54
CA ALA A 224 14.53 -12.41 -3.34
C ALA A 224 13.98 -11.80 -4.64
N VAL A 225 14.48 -12.22 -5.81
CA VAL A 225 14.02 -11.71 -7.11
C VAL A 225 12.56 -12.08 -7.36
N LEU A 226 12.15 -13.32 -7.03
CA LEU A 226 10.78 -13.80 -7.26
C LEU A 226 9.74 -12.96 -6.49
N PRO A 227 9.87 -12.71 -5.17
CA PRO A 227 8.96 -11.81 -4.46
C PRO A 227 8.91 -10.40 -5.04
N ILE A 228 10.05 -9.82 -5.42
CA ILE A 228 10.08 -8.46 -5.98
C ILE A 228 9.33 -8.39 -7.32
N ILE A 229 9.54 -9.36 -8.22
CA ILE A 229 8.79 -9.44 -9.47
C ILE A 229 7.29 -9.61 -9.17
N THR A 230 6.97 -10.51 -8.24
CA THR A 230 5.59 -10.74 -7.79
C THR A 230 5.00 -9.45 -7.25
N LYS A 231 5.74 -8.63 -6.50
CA LYS A 231 5.22 -7.35 -6.00
C LYS A 231 4.74 -6.46 -7.14
N TYR A 232 5.58 -6.24 -8.15
CA TYR A 232 5.28 -5.23 -9.17
C TYR A 232 4.32 -5.72 -10.26
N VAL A 233 4.31 -7.02 -10.55
CA VAL A 233 3.39 -7.64 -11.53
C VAL A 233 2.07 -8.01 -10.88
N ALA A 234 2.14 -8.61 -9.71
CA ALA A 234 1.08 -9.36 -9.06
C ALA A 234 0.48 -8.63 -7.83
N GLY A 235 1.16 -7.62 -7.32
CA GLY A 235 0.68 -6.76 -6.26
C GLY A 235 1.07 -7.22 -4.86
N GLY A 236 0.86 -6.34 -3.89
CA GLY A 236 1.31 -6.52 -2.49
C GLY A 236 0.87 -7.82 -1.82
N THR A 237 -0.38 -8.25 -2.01
CA THR A 237 -0.90 -9.46 -1.35
C THR A 237 -0.32 -10.75 -1.93
N ALA A 238 -0.09 -10.81 -3.25
CA ALA A 238 0.60 -11.95 -3.87
C ALA A 238 2.07 -12.00 -3.45
N TYR A 239 2.72 -10.83 -3.42
CA TYR A 239 4.09 -10.68 -2.90
C TYR A 239 4.24 -11.25 -1.49
N MET A 240 3.32 -10.90 -0.59
CA MET A 240 3.33 -11.41 0.79
C MET A 240 3.24 -12.93 0.82
N GLY A 241 2.34 -13.55 0.03
CA GLY A 241 2.21 -15.00 -0.01
C GLY A 241 3.50 -15.69 -0.47
N VAL A 242 4.13 -15.15 -1.52
CA VAL A 242 5.42 -15.65 -2.02
C VAL A 242 6.56 -15.43 -1.02
N MET A 243 6.57 -14.30 -0.30
CA MET A 243 7.56 -14.05 0.75
C MET A 243 7.45 -15.07 1.88
N ILE A 244 6.23 -15.31 2.37
CA ILE A 244 5.98 -16.28 3.44
C ILE A 244 6.45 -17.67 3.01
N ASP A 245 6.06 -18.11 1.81
CA ASP A 245 6.46 -19.41 1.25
C ASP A 245 7.99 -19.55 1.16
N GLN A 246 8.71 -18.52 0.71
CA GLN A 246 10.16 -18.55 0.63
C GLN A 246 10.86 -18.55 2.00
N ILE A 247 10.28 -17.91 3.02
CA ILE A 247 10.81 -17.94 4.38
C ILE A 247 10.59 -19.31 5.00
N GLU A 248 9.40 -19.88 4.84
CA GLU A 248 9.07 -21.23 5.35
C GLU A 248 9.93 -22.32 4.70
N GLN A 249 10.29 -22.15 3.43
CA GLN A 249 11.23 -23.03 2.72
C GLN A 249 12.70 -22.78 3.10
N GLY A 250 13.00 -21.79 3.95
CA GLY A 250 14.36 -21.42 4.35
C GLY A 250 15.18 -20.75 3.24
N ALA A 251 14.55 -20.34 2.13
CA ALA A 251 15.21 -19.66 1.02
C ALA A 251 15.48 -18.17 1.30
N LEU A 252 14.69 -17.56 2.19
CA LEU A 252 14.88 -16.19 2.69
C LEU A 252 14.92 -16.17 4.21
N SER A 253 15.76 -15.30 4.76
CA SER A 253 15.82 -15.04 6.20
C SER A 253 14.93 -13.87 6.62
N ALA A 254 14.70 -13.73 7.94
CA ALA A 254 14.02 -12.55 8.50
C ALA A 254 14.79 -11.25 8.21
N ARG A 255 16.13 -11.30 8.05
CA ARG A 255 16.93 -10.15 7.61
C ARG A 255 16.56 -9.74 6.18
N ASP A 256 16.54 -10.71 5.27
CA ASP A 256 16.22 -10.45 3.86
C ASP A 256 14.80 -9.89 3.73
N LEU A 257 13.85 -10.44 4.49
CA LEU A 257 12.49 -9.92 4.61
C LEU A 257 12.49 -8.43 4.98
N ASN A 258 13.22 -8.04 6.03
CA ASN A 258 13.28 -6.64 6.46
C ASN A 258 13.86 -5.71 5.39
N ILE A 259 14.91 -6.13 4.67
CA ILE A 259 15.45 -5.35 3.56
C ILE A 259 14.41 -5.19 2.44
N ILE A 260 13.75 -6.29 2.06
CA ILE A 260 12.79 -6.33 0.94
C ILE A 260 11.54 -5.48 1.23
N VAL A 261 10.98 -5.54 2.45
CA VAL A 261 9.76 -4.79 2.79
C VAL A 261 9.95 -3.27 2.71
N GLY A 262 11.19 -2.78 2.85
CA GLY A 262 11.52 -1.38 2.65
C GLY A 262 11.12 -0.86 1.27
N LEU A 263 11.33 -1.68 0.24
CA LEU A 263 10.97 -1.38 -1.14
C LEU A 263 9.60 -1.93 -1.53
N ALA A 264 9.21 -3.11 -1.03
CA ALA A 264 8.11 -3.90 -1.61
C ALA A 264 6.79 -3.87 -0.84
N SER A 265 6.68 -3.17 0.29
CA SER A 265 5.45 -3.19 1.10
C SER A 265 4.41 -2.10 0.77
N ASN A 266 4.55 -1.41 -0.36
CA ASN A 266 3.77 -0.23 -0.75
C ASN A 266 2.71 -0.52 -1.83
N PRO A 267 1.75 0.37 -2.14
CA PRO A 267 0.76 0.17 -3.21
C PRO A 267 1.22 0.48 -4.65
N VAL A 268 2.46 0.89 -4.88
CA VAL A 268 2.99 1.13 -6.24
C VAL A 268 3.34 -0.20 -6.90
N ASP A 269 2.31 -0.89 -7.36
CA ASP A 269 2.36 -2.05 -8.24
C ASP A 269 1.32 -1.91 -9.36
N LEU A 270 1.31 -2.85 -10.32
CA LEU A 270 0.37 -2.81 -11.44
C LEU A 270 -1.09 -2.67 -10.99
N VAL A 271 -1.48 -3.40 -9.94
CA VAL A 271 -2.84 -3.41 -9.39
C VAL A 271 -3.16 -2.07 -8.73
N GLY A 272 -2.29 -1.60 -7.84
CA GLY A 272 -2.47 -0.34 -7.14
C GLY A 272 -2.49 0.82 -8.11
N ILE A 273 -1.57 0.88 -9.08
CA ILE A 273 -1.59 1.92 -10.12
C ILE A 273 -2.94 1.94 -10.86
N ALA A 274 -3.49 0.78 -11.22
CA ALA A 274 -4.79 0.70 -11.86
C ALA A 274 -5.93 1.23 -10.97
N ILE A 275 -5.91 0.91 -9.67
CA ILE A 275 -6.95 1.34 -8.72
C ILE A 275 -6.83 2.84 -8.36
N PHE A 276 -5.62 3.33 -8.07
CA PHE A 276 -5.40 4.69 -7.59
C PHE A 276 -5.49 5.74 -8.72
N SER A 277 -5.20 5.37 -9.97
CA SER A 277 -5.27 6.31 -11.10
C SER A 277 -6.70 6.70 -11.50
N VAL A 278 -7.69 5.89 -11.12
CA VAL A 278 -9.11 6.09 -11.48
C VAL A 278 -9.98 6.64 -10.35
N ILE A 279 -9.39 7.10 -9.24
CA ILE A 279 -10.14 7.67 -8.10
C ILE A 279 -11.01 8.85 -8.55
N GLY A 280 -10.51 9.65 -9.49
CA GLY A 280 -11.29 10.63 -10.23
C GLY A 280 -10.45 11.54 -11.13
N PRO A 281 -11.10 12.47 -11.85
CA PRO A 281 -10.49 13.24 -12.93
C PRO A 281 -9.34 14.15 -12.48
N ARG A 282 -9.37 14.72 -11.27
CA ARG A 282 -8.30 15.62 -10.80
C ARG A 282 -7.07 14.82 -10.41
N ILE A 283 -7.28 13.70 -9.70
CA ILE A 283 -6.20 12.77 -9.35
C ILE A 283 -5.55 12.19 -10.61
N ASN A 284 -6.33 11.78 -11.62
CA ASN A 284 -5.78 11.23 -12.86
C ASN A 284 -4.81 12.20 -13.56
N LYS A 285 -5.15 13.49 -13.63
CA LYS A 285 -4.29 14.54 -14.24
C LYS A 285 -2.93 14.68 -13.55
N ILE A 286 -2.89 14.55 -12.23
CA ILE A 286 -1.67 14.72 -11.43
C ILE A 286 -1.00 13.39 -11.06
N PHE A 287 -1.61 12.25 -11.40
CA PHE A 287 -1.20 10.93 -10.95
C PHE A 287 0.26 10.63 -11.28
N ARG A 288 0.71 11.01 -12.49
CA ARG A 288 2.10 10.83 -12.91
C ARG A 288 3.10 11.57 -12.01
N LEU A 289 2.75 12.79 -11.57
CA LEU A 289 3.60 13.57 -10.66
C LEU A 289 3.65 12.94 -9.27
N ALA A 290 2.49 12.50 -8.77
CA ALA A 290 2.41 11.81 -7.49
C ALA A 290 3.21 10.49 -7.51
N LEU A 291 3.17 9.77 -8.62
CA LEU A 291 3.92 8.52 -8.82
C LEU A 291 5.44 8.74 -8.85
N LEU A 292 5.91 9.78 -9.54
CA LEU A 292 7.32 10.19 -9.51
C LEU A 292 7.78 10.57 -8.10
N GLY A 293 6.92 11.28 -7.37
CA GLY A 293 7.13 11.56 -5.95
C GLY A 293 7.23 10.31 -5.09
N ALA A 294 6.32 9.36 -5.31
CA ALA A 294 6.33 8.09 -4.60
C ALA A 294 7.60 7.30 -4.88
N PHE A 295 8.11 7.26 -6.12
CA PHE A 295 9.39 6.61 -6.42
C PHE A 295 10.55 7.18 -5.60
N PHE A 296 10.61 8.51 -5.42
CA PHE A 296 11.62 9.14 -4.58
C PHE A 296 11.51 8.70 -3.10
N GLY A 297 10.29 8.66 -2.56
CA GLY A 297 10.06 8.19 -1.19
C GLY A 297 10.37 6.70 -1.01
N LEU A 298 10.00 5.86 -1.98
CA LEU A 298 10.30 4.42 -2.00
C LEU A 298 11.80 4.15 -2.10
N PHE A 299 12.52 4.92 -2.91
CA PHE A 299 13.98 4.85 -2.96
C PHE A 299 14.58 5.17 -1.59
N THR A 300 14.10 6.23 -0.93
CA THR A 300 14.55 6.59 0.42
C THR A 300 14.29 5.46 1.42
N ARG A 301 13.10 4.85 1.37
CA ARG A 301 12.77 3.69 2.22
C ARG A 301 13.68 2.51 1.96
N ALA A 302 13.93 2.17 0.70
CA ALA A 302 14.82 1.08 0.33
C ALA A 302 16.21 1.30 0.92
N VAL A 303 16.77 2.50 0.78
CA VAL A 303 18.07 2.86 1.36
C VAL A 303 18.05 2.75 2.88
N MET A 304 17.03 3.25 3.57
CA MET A 304 16.92 3.14 5.02
C MET A 304 16.94 1.69 5.51
N HIS A 305 16.18 0.81 4.84
CA HIS A 305 16.11 -0.60 5.21
C HIS A 305 17.40 -1.35 4.91
N ILE A 306 18.03 -1.06 3.76
CA ILE A 306 19.36 -1.60 3.47
C ILE A 306 20.34 -1.17 4.56
N VAL A 307 20.46 0.13 4.85
CA VAL A 307 21.43 0.62 5.85
C VAL A 307 21.17 0.08 7.26
N TRP A 308 19.91 -0.13 7.65
CA TRP A 308 19.55 -0.58 8.98
C TRP A 308 19.74 -2.10 9.20
N PHE A 309 19.50 -2.90 8.16
CA PHE A 309 19.49 -4.37 8.25
C PHE A 309 20.65 -5.05 7.50
N MET A 310 21.52 -4.29 6.84
CA MET A 310 22.72 -4.80 6.16
C MET A 310 23.79 -5.28 7.14
#